data_AF-A0A8S3JBT1-F1
#
_entry.id   AF-A0A8S3JBT1-F1
#
_cell.length_a   1.000
_cell.length_b   1.000
_cell.length_c   1.000
_cell.angle_alpha   90.00
_cell.angle_beta   90.00
_cell.angle_gamma   90.00
#
_symmetry.space_group_name_H-M   'P 1'
#
loop_
_entity.id
_entity.type
_entity.pdbx_description
1 polymer ?
#
loop_
_entity_poly.entity_id
_entity_poly.type
_entity_poly.pdbx_seq_one_letter_code
_entity_poly.pdbx_strand_id
1 'polypeptide(L)'
;MYGRTFILKQKKNADTKPYGASKGAGLPGNFTASKGFLSYYEICDLIKKQKWHTEYDKEQQVPYAYKEDQWVSYDNQESIEKKCHYVASKRLAGAMIWSLDFDDFNGAFCAQGKYPLLTRVKKTLDSLQGPTTPIRIHKTTQATTANRGYSYNYSFFLLSINSIFPIFIYHFI
;
A
#
# COMPACT_ATOMS: atom_id res chain seq x y z
N MET A 1 2.59 -1.27 3.43
CA MET A 1 2.89 -0.16 4.35
C MET A 1 4.38 0.05 4.41
N TYR A 2 4.99 0.25 3.25
CA TYR A 2 6.41 0.50 3.09
C TYR A 2 6.59 1.27 1.78
N GLY A 3 7.81 1.75 1.52
CA GLY A 3 8.17 2.34 0.24
C GLY A 3 9.38 1.68 -0.41
N ARG A 4 9.48 1.81 -1.73
CA ARG A 4 10.68 1.40 -2.49
C ARG A 4 11.54 2.61 -2.76
N THR A 5 12.83 2.48 -2.50
CA THR A 5 13.77 3.60 -2.58
C THR A 5 14.77 3.45 -3.70
N PHE A 6 15.17 4.58 -4.28
CA PHE A 6 16.08 4.66 -5.40
C PHE A 6 17.10 5.78 -5.20
N ILE A 7 18.30 5.57 -5.74
CA ILE A 7 19.30 6.63 -5.91
C ILE A 7 19.11 7.21 -7.32
N LEU A 8 18.86 8.50 -7.43
CA LEU A 8 18.69 9.21 -8.69
C LEU A 8 20.04 9.39 -9.40
N LYS A 9 20.01 9.37 -10.75
CA LYS A 9 21.23 9.53 -11.55
C LYS A 9 21.77 10.95 -11.43
N GLN A 10 20.91 11.97 -11.50
CA GLN A 10 21.26 13.36 -11.29
C GLN A 10 20.63 13.94 -10.02
N LYS A 11 21.34 14.87 -9.37
CA LYS A 11 20.89 15.59 -8.16
C LYS A 11 20.00 16.81 -8.46
N LYS A 12 19.66 17.05 -9.73
CA LYS A 12 18.87 18.22 -10.15
C LYS A 12 17.38 17.85 -10.18
N ASN A 13 16.53 18.79 -9.74
CA ASN A 13 15.06 18.66 -9.65
C ASN A 13 14.34 18.15 -10.91
N ALA A 14 15.00 18.08 -12.07
CA ALA A 14 14.43 17.52 -13.29
C ALA A 14 14.22 15.99 -13.20
N ASP A 15 15.06 15.27 -12.46
CA ASP A 15 15.03 13.79 -12.39
C ASP A 15 14.21 13.27 -11.20
N THR A 16 13.50 14.13 -10.46
CA THR A 16 12.76 13.74 -9.24
C THR A 16 11.34 13.24 -9.53
N LYS A 17 10.86 13.43 -10.76
CA LYS A 17 9.58 12.88 -11.21
C LYS A 17 9.66 11.36 -11.36
N PRO A 18 8.53 10.65 -11.24
CA PRO A 18 8.45 9.23 -11.60
C PRO A 18 9.06 8.98 -12.99
N TYR A 19 9.60 7.78 -13.19
CA TYR A 19 10.33 7.37 -14.40
C TYR A 19 11.70 8.04 -14.63
N GLY A 20 12.20 8.81 -13.66
CA GLY A 20 13.57 9.35 -13.66
C GLY A 20 14.64 8.24 -13.63
N ALA A 21 15.81 8.53 -14.20
CA ALA A 21 16.92 7.58 -14.25
C ALA A 21 17.48 7.29 -12.86
N SER A 22 17.72 6.02 -12.54
CA SER A 22 18.27 5.58 -11.26
C SER A 22 19.63 4.89 -11.39
N LYS A 23 20.46 5.00 -10.34
CA LYS A 23 21.71 4.25 -10.14
C LYS A 23 21.49 2.92 -9.41
N GLY A 24 20.29 2.66 -8.91
CA GLY A 24 19.94 1.45 -8.15
C GLY A 24 19.21 1.75 -6.85
N ALA A 25 19.21 0.76 -5.96
CA ALA A 25 18.49 0.78 -4.69
C ALA A 25 18.95 1.92 -3.77
N GLY A 26 17.99 2.63 -3.18
CA GLY A 26 18.24 3.70 -2.21
C GLY A 26 18.94 3.22 -0.94
N LEU A 27 19.45 4.18 -0.16
CA LEU A 27 20.15 3.90 1.09
C LEU A 27 19.24 3.16 2.09
N PRO A 28 19.81 2.28 2.93
CA PRO A 28 19.03 1.53 3.92
C PRO A 28 18.50 2.47 5.01
N GLY A 29 17.31 2.17 5.52
CA GLY A 29 16.75 2.84 6.69
C GLY A 29 17.45 2.42 8.00
N ASN A 30 17.32 3.24 9.04
CA ASN A 30 17.93 2.99 10.34
C ASN A 30 17.33 1.78 11.07
N PHE A 31 16.08 1.44 10.79
CA PHE A 31 15.36 0.35 11.45
C PHE A 31 15.25 -0.87 10.54
N THR A 32 14.86 -0.67 9.28
CA THR A 32 14.69 -1.79 8.34
C THR A 32 16.01 -2.33 7.80
N ALA A 33 17.08 -1.52 7.84
CA ALA A 33 18.45 -1.88 7.47
C ALA A 33 18.61 -2.53 6.08
N SER A 34 17.65 -2.33 5.17
CA SER A 34 17.62 -2.93 3.84
C SER A 34 17.67 -1.87 2.76
N LYS A 35 18.62 -1.99 1.82
CA LYS A 35 18.67 -1.11 0.64
C LYS A 35 17.39 -1.23 -0.19
N GLY A 36 16.97 -0.13 -0.78
CA GLY A 36 15.79 -0.10 -1.66
C GLY A 36 14.45 -0.25 -0.93
N PHE A 37 14.43 -0.13 0.39
CA PHE A 37 13.26 -0.41 1.22
C PHE A 37 13.24 0.50 2.45
N LEU A 38 12.07 1.04 2.77
CA LEU A 38 11.82 1.79 4.01
C LEU A 38 10.42 1.46 4.53
N SER A 39 10.27 1.35 5.84
CA SER A 39 8.95 1.27 6.48
C SER A 39 8.19 2.59 6.35
N TYR A 40 6.87 2.57 6.59
CA TYR A 40 6.08 3.81 6.58
C TYR A 40 6.55 4.81 7.65
N TYR A 41 6.88 4.31 8.84
CA TYR A 41 7.37 5.15 9.93
C TYR A 41 8.75 5.77 9.64
N GLU A 42 9.64 5.07 8.93
CA GLU A 42 10.91 5.64 8.46
C GLU A 42 10.68 6.76 7.46
N ILE A 43 9.74 6.58 6.53
CA ILE A 43 9.37 7.59 5.53
C ILE A 43 8.79 8.83 6.22
N CYS A 44 7.94 8.66 7.23
CA CYS A 44 7.45 9.79 8.03
C CYS A 44 8.57 10.58 8.70
N ASP A 45 9.59 9.91 9.23
CA ASP A 45 10.75 10.56 9.83
C ASP A 45 11.56 11.36 8.82
N LEU A 46 11.77 10.81 7.61
CA LEU A 46 12.44 11.51 6.52
C LEU A 46 11.68 12.80 6.13
N ILE A 47 10.37 12.72 5.99
CA ILE A 47 9.52 13.86 5.61
C ILE A 47 9.50 14.90 6.74
N LYS A 48 9.21 14.50 7.98
CA LYS A 48 8.94 15.44 9.06
C LYS A 48 10.18 16.01 9.71
N LYS A 49 11.16 15.16 10.01
CA LYS A 49 12.40 15.55 10.72
C LYS A 49 13.45 15.99 9.72
N GLN A 50 13.65 15.23 8.64
CA GLN A 50 14.71 15.51 7.66
C GLN A 50 14.27 16.39 6.49
N LYS A 51 13.00 16.84 6.48
CA LYS A 51 12.45 17.82 5.53
C LYS A 51 12.58 17.36 4.07
N TRP A 52 12.26 16.09 3.80
CA TRP A 52 12.13 15.60 2.43
C TRP A 52 10.96 16.28 1.71
N HIS A 53 11.14 16.58 0.43
CA HIS A 53 10.05 17.10 -0.41
C HIS A 53 9.08 15.96 -0.68
N THR A 54 7.78 16.24 -0.61
CA THR A 54 6.72 15.28 -0.91
C THR A 54 5.89 15.80 -2.06
N GLU A 55 5.63 14.93 -3.03
CA GLU A 55 4.74 15.19 -4.15
C GLU A 55 3.74 14.05 -4.29
N TYR A 56 2.64 14.32 -4.99
CA TYR A 56 1.60 13.35 -5.24
C TYR A 56 1.44 13.15 -6.74
N ASP A 57 1.67 11.92 -7.20
CA ASP A 57 1.41 11.56 -8.59
C ASP A 57 -0.11 11.43 -8.79
N LYS A 58 -0.67 12.35 -9.59
CA LYS A 58 -2.11 12.39 -9.86
C LYS A 58 -2.58 11.26 -10.77
N GLU A 59 -1.71 10.74 -11.63
CA GLU A 59 -2.01 9.66 -12.56
C GLU A 59 -1.97 8.31 -11.83
N GLN A 60 -0.89 8.05 -11.09
CA GLN A 60 -0.73 6.80 -10.33
C GLN A 60 -1.47 6.80 -8.99
N GLN A 61 -1.96 7.97 -8.54
CA GLN A 61 -2.70 8.14 -7.28
C GLN A 61 -1.92 7.68 -6.04
N VAL A 62 -0.61 7.95 -6.02
CA VAL A 62 0.29 7.62 -4.90
C VAL A 62 1.29 8.75 -4.65
N PRO A 63 1.72 8.95 -3.40
CA PRO A 63 2.78 9.90 -3.09
C PRO A 63 4.18 9.35 -3.42
N TYR A 64 5.10 10.27 -3.63
CA TYR A 64 6.54 10.01 -3.55
C TYR A 64 7.22 11.16 -2.80
N ALA A 65 8.39 10.87 -2.24
CA ALA A 65 9.20 11.85 -1.55
C ALA A 65 10.66 11.76 -2.00
N TYR A 66 11.37 12.88 -1.96
CA TYR A 66 12.77 12.93 -2.38
C TYR A 66 13.56 14.01 -1.64
N LYS A 67 14.87 13.78 -1.57
CA LYS A 67 15.85 14.75 -1.10
C LYS A 67 17.21 14.41 -1.70
N GLU A 68 17.86 15.41 -2.30
CA GLU A 68 19.13 15.23 -3.01
C GLU A 68 19.01 14.15 -4.11
N ASP A 69 19.80 13.07 -4.01
CA ASP A 69 19.70 11.92 -4.92
C ASP A 69 18.88 10.76 -4.35
N GLN A 70 18.21 10.92 -3.21
CA GLN A 70 17.38 9.86 -2.65
C GLN A 70 15.91 10.10 -2.99
N TRP A 71 15.22 9.02 -3.36
CA TRP A 71 13.82 9.04 -3.76
C TRP A 71 13.09 7.83 -3.19
N VAL A 72 11.82 8.00 -2.80
CA VAL A 72 10.95 6.92 -2.32
C VAL A 72 9.52 7.08 -2.84
N SER A 73 8.94 6.01 -3.40
CA SER A 73 7.48 5.88 -3.58
C SER A 73 6.88 5.04 -2.48
N TYR A 74 5.69 5.41 -2.03
CA TYR A 74 5.04 4.78 -0.89
C TYR A 74 3.52 5.00 -0.91
N ASP A 75 2.82 4.43 0.07
CA ASP A 75 1.40 4.69 0.31
C ASP A 75 1.19 5.60 1.52
N ASN A 76 0.26 6.55 1.42
CA ASN A 76 -0.22 7.37 2.54
C ASN A 76 -1.73 7.15 2.75
N GLN A 77 -2.33 7.82 3.73
CA GLN A 77 -3.77 7.66 4.00
C GLN A 77 -4.66 8.00 2.78
N GLU A 78 -4.26 8.97 1.95
CA GLU A 78 -5.02 9.34 0.74
C GLU A 78 -4.95 8.24 -0.33
N SER A 79 -3.77 7.69 -0.63
CA SER A 79 -3.64 6.61 -1.62
C SER A 79 -4.29 5.32 -1.14
N ILE A 80 -4.17 4.99 0.16
CA ILE A 80 -4.87 3.87 0.79
C ILE A 80 -6.39 4.00 0.61
N GLU A 81 -6.96 5.18 0.87
CA GLU A 81 -8.39 5.42 0.70
C GLU A 81 -8.84 5.19 -0.74
N LYS A 82 -8.09 5.71 -1.74
CA LYS A 82 -8.40 5.48 -3.16
C LYS A 82 -8.34 4.00 -3.53
N LYS A 83 -7.36 3.27 -3.01
CA LYS A 83 -7.23 1.81 -3.21
C LYS A 83 -8.38 1.04 -2.55
N CYS A 84 -8.85 1.45 -1.38
CA CYS A 84 -10.04 0.86 -0.75
C CYS A 84 -11.32 1.09 -1.58
N HIS A 85 -11.50 2.30 -2.14
CA HIS A 85 -12.60 2.56 -3.07
C HIS A 85 -12.51 1.69 -4.33
N TYR A 86 -11.30 1.48 -4.85
CA TYR A 86 -11.09 0.56 -5.96
C TYR A 86 -11.48 -0.88 -5.61
N VAL A 87 -11.03 -1.38 -4.45
CA VAL A 87 -11.39 -2.71 -3.92
C VAL A 87 -12.91 -2.89 -3.89
N ALA A 88 -13.64 -1.92 -3.34
CA ALA A 88 -15.10 -1.93 -3.29
C ALA A 88 -15.73 -1.86 -4.69
N SER A 89 -15.26 -0.97 -5.56
CA SER A 89 -15.78 -0.80 -6.93
C SER A 89 -15.64 -2.07 -7.77
N LYS A 90 -14.60 -2.86 -7.50
CA LYS A 90 -14.32 -4.14 -8.18
C LYS A 90 -14.94 -5.34 -7.48
N ARG A 91 -15.69 -5.13 -6.39
CA ARG A 91 -16.31 -6.18 -5.56
C ARG A 91 -15.30 -7.25 -5.12
N LEU A 92 -14.09 -6.80 -4.78
CA LEU A 92 -13.06 -7.66 -4.25
C LEU A 92 -13.36 -7.98 -2.77
N ALA A 93 -12.95 -9.17 -2.32
CA ALA A 93 -13.30 -9.66 -0.99
C ALA A 93 -12.65 -8.86 0.17
N GLY A 94 -11.59 -8.10 -0.12
CA GLY A 94 -10.89 -7.30 0.88
C GLY A 94 -9.52 -6.87 0.38
N ALA A 95 -8.69 -6.41 1.32
CA ALA A 95 -7.32 -5.99 1.06
C ALA A 95 -6.35 -6.69 2.01
N MET A 96 -5.17 -7.08 1.50
CA MET A 96 -4.10 -7.68 2.30
C MET A 96 -3.03 -6.64 2.62
N ILE A 97 -2.59 -6.61 3.88
CA ILE A 97 -1.60 -5.66 4.37
C ILE A 97 -0.24 -6.34 4.50
N TRP A 98 0.75 -5.81 3.78
CA TRP A 98 2.15 -6.12 3.99
C TRP A 98 2.92 -4.89 4.49
N SER A 99 3.35 -4.84 5.74
CA SER A 99 2.94 -5.68 6.88
C SER A 99 2.58 -4.76 8.05
N LEU A 100 2.02 -5.34 9.11
CA LEU A 100 1.52 -4.60 10.26
C LEU A 100 2.64 -3.83 11.00
N ASP A 101 3.83 -4.44 11.07
CA ASP A 101 5.02 -3.92 11.75
C ASP A 101 5.70 -2.76 11.02
N PHE A 102 5.39 -2.54 9.74
CA PHE A 102 5.89 -1.40 8.97
C PHE A 102 5.00 -0.16 9.00
N ASP A 103 3.78 -0.25 9.56
CA ASP A 103 2.96 0.94 9.85
C ASP A 103 3.55 1.72 11.04
N ASP A 104 3.08 2.94 11.28
CA ASP A 104 3.39 3.68 12.51
C ASP A 104 2.57 3.11 13.70
N PHE A 105 2.91 1.90 14.10
CA PHE A 105 2.14 1.07 15.03
C PHE A 105 1.96 1.70 16.41
N ASN A 106 2.94 2.50 16.87
CA ASN A 106 2.87 3.21 18.15
C ASN A 106 2.47 4.69 18.02
N GLY A 107 2.41 5.23 16.79
CA GLY A 107 2.00 6.60 16.49
C GLY A 107 3.07 7.66 16.74
N ALA A 108 4.34 7.27 16.90
CA ALA A 108 5.42 8.17 17.32
C ALA A 108 6.06 8.96 16.16
N PHE A 109 5.86 8.53 14.91
CA PHE A 109 6.63 9.02 13.77
C PHE A 109 5.82 9.94 12.85
N CYS A 110 4.58 9.55 12.56
CA CYS A 110 3.73 10.17 11.57
C CYS A 110 2.77 11.21 12.15
N ALA A 111 2.63 11.31 13.48
CA ALA A 111 1.60 12.13 14.16
C ALA A 111 0.19 11.94 13.56
N GLN A 112 -0.16 10.69 13.29
CA GLN A 112 -1.44 10.29 12.68
C GLN A 112 -2.22 9.28 13.54
N GLY A 113 -1.80 9.09 14.80
CA GLY A 113 -2.30 8.04 15.68
C GLY A 113 -1.61 6.69 15.46
N LYS A 114 -2.04 5.67 16.22
CA LYS A 114 -1.52 4.30 16.10
C LYS A 114 -2.08 3.62 14.86
N TYR A 115 -1.24 2.88 14.13
CA TYR A 115 -1.62 2.16 12.92
C TYR A 115 -2.39 3.03 11.92
N PRO A 116 -1.85 4.18 11.50
CA PRO A 116 -2.61 5.16 10.74
C PRO A 116 -3.08 4.62 9.39
N LEU A 117 -2.28 3.80 8.71
CA LEU A 117 -2.66 3.25 7.41
C LEU A 117 -3.67 2.09 7.57
N LEU A 118 -3.48 1.21 8.55
CA LEU A 118 -4.46 0.12 8.81
C LEU A 118 -5.81 0.69 9.25
N THR A 119 -5.78 1.69 10.12
CA THR A 119 -6.99 2.38 10.58
C THR A 119 -7.72 3.02 9.41
N ARG A 120 -7.01 3.59 8.44
CA ARG A 120 -7.61 4.09 7.20
C ARG A 120 -8.29 2.99 6.40
N VAL A 121 -7.61 1.86 6.17
CA VAL A 121 -8.20 0.70 5.47
C VAL A 121 -9.50 0.26 6.12
N LYS A 122 -9.48 0.05 7.45
CA LYS A 122 -10.65 -0.38 8.21
C LYS A 122 -11.80 0.62 8.07
N LYS A 123 -11.56 1.90 8.35
CA LYS A 123 -12.60 2.94 8.29
C LYS A 123 -13.24 3.04 6.90
N THR A 124 -12.41 3.05 5.84
CA THR A 124 -12.91 3.19 4.47
C THR A 124 -13.71 1.96 4.05
N LEU A 125 -13.21 0.75 4.27
CA LEU A 125 -13.94 -0.47 3.89
C LEU A 125 -15.21 -0.69 4.73
N ASP A 126 -15.22 -0.32 6.01
CA ASP A 126 -16.43 -0.35 6.84
C ASP A 126 -17.48 0.64 6.33
N SER A 127 -17.07 1.86 5.94
CA SER A 127 -18.00 2.87 5.41
C SER A 127 -18.60 2.53 4.05
N LEU A 128 -17.90 1.70 3.25
CA LEU A 128 -18.35 1.27 1.92
C LEU A 128 -19.26 0.04 1.98
N GLN A 129 -19.20 -0.72 3.08
CA GLN A 129 -20.19 -1.73 3.39
C GLN A 129 -21.41 -0.99 3.94
N GLY A 130 -22.44 -0.77 3.11
CA GLY A 130 -23.72 -0.20 3.54
C GLY A 130 -24.32 -0.95 4.74
N PRO A 131 -25.41 -0.44 5.37
CA PRO A 131 -25.97 -1.02 6.59
C PRO A 131 -26.10 -2.53 6.43
N THR A 132 -25.30 -3.26 7.21
CA THR A 132 -25.20 -4.71 7.12
C THR A 132 -26.61 -5.27 7.27
N THR A 133 -27.18 -5.77 6.17
CA THR A 133 -28.33 -6.63 6.26
C THR A 133 -27.88 -7.79 7.16
N PRO A 134 -28.58 -8.10 8.26
CA PRO A 134 -28.15 -9.16 9.15
C PRO A 134 -27.90 -10.39 8.31
N ILE A 135 -26.71 -10.97 8.44
CA ILE A 135 -26.34 -12.20 7.76
C ILE A 135 -27.49 -13.16 8.04
N ARG A 136 -28.28 -13.48 7.02
CA ARG A 136 -29.23 -14.59 7.11
C ARG A 136 -28.33 -15.78 7.35
N ILE A 137 -28.25 -16.24 8.60
CA ILE A 137 -27.69 -17.54 8.91
C ILE A 137 -28.59 -18.50 8.13
N HIS A 138 -28.15 -18.88 6.94
CA HIS A 138 -28.66 -20.06 6.30
C HIS A 138 -28.30 -21.18 7.25
N LYS A 139 -29.26 -21.58 8.10
CA LYS A 139 -29.17 -22.86 8.81
C LYS A 139 -28.88 -23.88 7.72
N THR A 140 -27.68 -24.44 7.76
CA THR A 140 -27.32 -25.58 6.93
C THR A 140 -28.28 -26.69 7.30
N THR A 141 -29.30 -26.93 6.47
CA THR A 141 -30.01 -28.21 6.51
C THR A 141 -28.95 -29.26 6.21
N GLN A 142 -28.74 -30.18 7.15
CA GLN A 142 -27.84 -31.32 6.97
C GLN A 142 -28.22 -32.04 5.67
N ALA A 143 -27.36 -31.97 4.67
CA ALA A 143 -27.52 -32.72 3.44
C ALA A 143 -27.04 -34.15 3.70
N THR A 144 -27.95 -35.11 3.58
CA THR A 144 -27.64 -36.54 3.55
C THR A 144 -26.70 -36.84 2.39
N THR A 145 -25.73 -37.71 2.68
CA THR A 145 -24.60 -38.14 1.86
C THR A 145 -24.94 -38.41 0.39
N ALA A 146 -24.27 -37.70 -0.52
CA ALA A 146 -23.94 -38.22 -1.85
C ALA A 146 -22.64 -37.57 -2.34
N ASN A 147 -21.58 -38.37 -2.43
CA ASN A 147 -20.29 -38.00 -3.02
C ASN A 147 -20.48 -37.57 -4.48
N ARG A 148 -20.41 -36.27 -4.74
CA ARG A 148 -19.96 -35.73 -6.03
C ARG A 148 -19.11 -34.49 -5.77
N GLY A 149 -17.82 -34.64 -6.03
CA GLY A 149 -16.86 -33.54 -5.96
C GLY A 149 -17.19 -32.46 -6.98
N TYR A 150 -17.49 -31.27 -6.46
CA TYR A 150 -17.38 -30.02 -7.22
C TYR A 150 -16.40 -29.13 -6.48
N SER A 151 -15.22 -28.95 -7.07
CA SER A 151 -14.22 -27.99 -6.63
C SER A 151 -14.75 -26.58 -6.94
N TYR A 152 -15.22 -25.86 -5.92
CA TYR A 152 -15.40 -24.42 -6.03
C TYR A 152 -14.03 -23.77 -5.95
N ASN A 153 -13.49 -23.40 -7.11
CA ASN A 153 -12.28 -22.60 -7.21
C ASN A 153 -12.59 -21.18 -6.72
N TYR A 154 -12.53 -20.94 -5.40
CA TYR A 154 -12.39 -19.59 -4.88
C TYR A 154 -10.98 -19.11 -5.22
N SER A 155 -10.85 -18.42 -6.35
CA SER A 155 -9.61 -17.72 -6.69
C SER A 155 -9.45 -16.54 -5.72
N PHE A 156 -8.72 -16.74 -4.64
CA PHE A 156 -8.25 -15.67 -3.77
C PHE A 156 -7.22 -14.82 -4.52
N PHE A 157 -7.69 -13.76 -5.18
CA PHE A 157 -6.76 -12.73 -5.66
C PHE A 157 -6.31 -11.88 -4.46
N LEU A 158 -5.14 -12.21 -3.93
CA LEU A 158 -4.43 -11.38 -2.96
C LEU A 158 -3.89 -10.13 -3.67
N LEU A 159 -4.65 -9.04 -3.60
CA LEU A 159 -4.16 -7.74 -4.05
C LEU A 159 -3.44 -7.07 -2.88
N SER A 160 -2.10 -7.10 -2.93
CA SER A 160 -1.24 -6.30 -2.08
C SER A 160 -1.50 -4.84 -2.38
N ILE A 161 -1.85 -4.05 -1.36
CA ILE A 161 -2.17 -2.62 -1.52
C ILE A 161 -0.98 -1.85 -2.15
N ASN A 162 0.26 -2.31 -1.99
CA ASN A 162 1.41 -1.65 -2.61
C ASN A 162 1.53 -1.89 -4.14
N SER A 163 0.62 -2.65 -4.76
CA SER A 163 0.70 -3.09 -6.17
C SER A 163 -0.56 -2.80 -6.99
N ILE A 164 -1.52 -2.04 -6.43
CA ILE A 164 -2.77 -1.73 -7.12
C ILE A 164 -2.60 -0.35 -7.79
N PHE A 165 -2.66 -0.35 -9.12
CA PHE A 165 -2.53 0.75 -10.11
C PHE A 165 -1.13 1.00 -10.70
N PRO A 166 -0.98 0.90 -12.04
CA PRO A 166 -1.14 -0.29 -12.87
C PRO A 166 0.22 -0.91 -13.23
N ILE A 167 0.16 -2.20 -13.49
CA ILE A 167 1.22 -2.97 -14.15
C ILE A 167 1.42 -2.40 -15.56
N PHE A 168 2.51 -1.64 -15.76
CA PHE A 168 3.22 -1.53 -17.03
C PHE A 168 4.69 -1.86 -16.78
N ILE A 169 4.96 -3.06 -16.28
CA ILE A 169 6.28 -3.69 -16.38
C ILE A 169 6.05 -5.05 -17.04
N TYR A 170 5.74 -5.00 -18.34
CA TYR A 170 5.91 -6.12 -19.28
C TYR A 170 6.10 -5.56 -20.69
N HIS A 171 7.19 -4.82 -20.89
CA HIS A 171 7.97 -4.85 -22.12
C HIS A 171 9.36 -4.26 -21.83
N PHE A 172 10.40 -4.93 -22.31
CA PHE A 172 11.84 -4.66 -22.14
C PHE A 172 12.49 -5.25 -20.88
N ILE A 173 12.61 -6.58 -20.90
CA ILE A 173 13.95 -7.22 -20.79
C ILE A 173 14.56 -7.14 -22.18
#